data_AF-A0A9Q8LE29-F1
#
_entry.id   AF-A0A9Q8LE29-F1
#
_cell.length_a   1.000
_cell.length_b   1.000
_cell.length_c   1.000
_cell.angle_alpha   90.00
_cell.angle_beta   90.00
_cell.angle_gamma   90.00
#
_symmetry.space_group_name_H-M   'P 1'
#
loop_
_entity.id
_entity.type
_entity.pdbx_description
1 polymer ?
#
loop_
_entity_poly.entity_id
_entity_poly.type
_entity_poly.pdbx_seq_one_letter_code
_entity_poly.pdbx_strand_id
1 'polypeptide(L)'
;MPPAQEGPTASTCLVAQIGLMQIANDVQRELLTSQIPSLQNSDVLRQRISNWRAELASCFDEQLYFPPWFELPRRVLLWRAYRLRIVLDRPFLFQAITDQVDLSKCQGPVWECMITAESCVTSIYDFLDRCNDWRRGFAWYATYWLISASFVHAVCFAYSPVSATKNCAGRDYWRGSLQRAVLALEKLGSAHIKAAQAQKVLEKLLGMSSPLKPWNQQFAIDTSLLDFSINYFGMGRPGDPGDPGDPGEMEFLSADHAAFDSIGNDPAWLQLDAPNAELSDAAGGITLQNYADGWQQHG
;
A
#
# COMPACT_ATOMS: atom_id res chain seq x y z
N MET A 1 19.16 -3.46 31.96
CA MET A 1 18.47 -3.73 30.69
C MET A 1 17.70 -5.03 30.82
N PRO A 2 16.53 -5.19 30.18
CA PRO A 2 15.91 -6.49 30.06
C PRO A 2 16.88 -7.47 29.37
N PRO A 3 16.83 -8.77 29.69
CA PRO A 3 17.67 -9.78 29.04
C PRO A 3 17.37 -9.82 27.53
N ALA A 4 18.39 -10.09 26.72
CA ALA A 4 18.22 -10.29 25.28
C ALA A 4 17.28 -11.49 25.06
N GLN A 5 16.06 -11.22 24.61
CA GLN A 5 15.12 -12.25 24.21
C GLN A 5 15.38 -12.58 22.74
N GLU A 6 15.72 -13.85 22.49
CA GLU A 6 15.74 -14.40 21.13
C GLU A 6 14.30 -14.59 20.67
N GLY A 7 13.73 -13.60 20.00
CA GLY A 7 12.36 -13.67 19.51
C GLY A 7 11.80 -12.32 19.04
N PRO A 8 10.60 -12.33 18.45
CA PRO A 8 9.92 -11.09 18.09
C PRO A 8 9.63 -10.26 19.35
N THR A 9 10.10 -9.02 19.35
CA THR A 9 9.81 -8.01 20.36
C THR A 9 9.25 -6.75 19.68
N ALA A 10 8.59 -5.88 20.45
CA ALA A 10 8.18 -4.57 19.94
C ALA A 10 9.38 -3.78 19.40
N SER A 11 10.52 -3.84 20.08
CA SER A 11 11.76 -3.19 19.68
C SER A 11 12.29 -3.71 18.34
N THR A 12 12.29 -5.03 18.10
CA THR A 12 12.72 -5.58 16.80
C THR A 12 11.80 -5.16 15.66
N CYS A 13 10.49 -5.04 15.92
CA CYS A 13 9.52 -4.52 14.95
C CYS A 13 9.80 -3.05 14.61
N LEU A 14 10.02 -2.24 15.64
CA LEU A 14 10.32 -0.81 15.50
C LEU A 14 11.59 -0.55 14.70
N VAL A 15 12.68 -1.26 15.02
CA VAL A 15 13.94 -1.13 14.28
C VAL A 15 13.74 -1.47 12.80
N ALA A 16 13.04 -2.56 12.50
CA ALA A 16 12.76 -2.96 11.13
C ALA A 16 11.89 -1.94 10.38
N GLN A 17 10.86 -1.38 11.03
CA GLN A 17 9.99 -0.34 10.46
C GLN A 17 10.74 0.96 10.20
N ILE A 18 11.55 1.44 11.15
CA ILE A 18 12.34 2.67 11.01
C ILE A 18 13.31 2.54 9.84
N GLY A 19 14.00 1.39 9.72
CA GLY A 19 14.90 1.13 8.60
C GLY A 19 14.18 1.22 7.25
N LEU A 20 13.00 0.60 7.12
CA LEU A 20 12.20 0.68 5.89
C LEU A 20 11.72 2.11 5.61
N MET A 21 11.32 2.85 6.63
CA MET A 21 10.80 4.20 6.51
C MET A 21 11.87 5.20 6.04
N GLN A 22 13.11 5.06 6.50
CA GLN A 22 14.23 5.86 6.00
C GLN A 22 14.44 5.65 4.50
N ILE A 23 14.39 4.40 4.04
CA ILE A 23 14.49 4.09 2.61
C ILE A 23 13.28 4.64 1.85
N ALA A 24 12.08 4.53 2.42
CA ALA A 24 10.86 5.06 1.81
C ALA A 24 10.92 6.59 1.62
N ASN A 25 11.47 7.32 2.58
CA ASN A 25 11.67 8.77 2.48
C ASN A 25 12.62 9.13 1.35
N ASP A 26 13.69 8.35 1.15
CA ASP A 26 14.64 8.59 0.06
C ASP A 26 14.04 8.25 -1.31
N VAL A 27 13.26 7.18 -1.42
CA VAL A 27 12.47 6.86 -2.63
C VAL A 27 11.49 7.99 -2.95
N GLN A 28 10.76 8.49 -1.93
CA GLN A 28 9.82 9.58 -2.12
C GLN A 28 10.53 10.86 -2.58
N ARG A 29 11.67 11.19 -1.98
CA ARG A 29 12.49 12.33 -2.40
C ARG A 29 12.93 12.20 -3.85
N GLU A 30 13.41 11.02 -4.25
CA GLU A 30 13.80 10.75 -5.64
C GLU A 30 12.61 10.92 -6.58
N LEU A 31 11.45 10.33 -6.29
CA LEU A 31 10.27 10.40 -7.16
C LEU A 31 9.64 11.80 -7.25
N LEU A 32 9.74 12.61 -6.18
CA LEU A 32 9.30 14.00 -6.21
C LEU A 32 10.26 14.89 -7.00
N THR A 33 11.57 14.61 -6.95
CA THR A 33 12.59 15.37 -7.67
C THR A 33 12.66 14.96 -9.15
N SER A 34 12.60 13.66 -9.38
CA SER A 34 12.73 12.98 -10.66
C SER A 34 11.53 12.05 -10.83
N GLN A 35 10.51 12.48 -11.58
CA GLN A 35 9.30 11.69 -11.83
C GLN A 35 9.60 10.26 -12.34
N ILE A 36 10.68 10.12 -13.09
CA ILE A 36 11.30 8.84 -13.45
C ILE A 36 12.74 8.89 -12.90
N PRO A 37 13.12 8.04 -11.93
CA PRO A 37 14.48 7.99 -11.41
C PRO A 37 15.48 7.63 -12.50
N SER A 38 16.74 8.05 -12.34
CA SER A 38 17.82 7.48 -13.17
C SER A 38 18.00 5.99 -12.86
N LEU A 39 18.46 5.20 -13.83
CA LEU A 39 18.73 3.77 -13.61
C LEU A 39 19.70 3.55 -12.44
N GLN A 40 20.75 4.37 -12.36
CA GLN A 40 21.72 4.33 -11.26
C GLN A 40 21.07 4.61 -9.90
N ASN A 41 20.23 5.65 -9.78
CA ASN A 41 19.55 5.95 -8.52
C ASN A 41 18.54 4.87 -8.14
N SER A 42 17.78 4.36 -9.13
CA SER A 42 16.86 3.23 -8.93
C SER A 42 17.61 1.99 -8.44
N ASP A 43 18.76 1.66 -9.04
CA ASP A 43 19.60 0.52 -8.62
C ASP A 43 20.06 0.69 -7.16
N VAL A 44 20.55 1.88 -6.79
CA VAL A 44 20.97 2.17 -5.40
C VAL A 44 19.81 2.00 -4.43
N LEU A 45 18.63 2.55 -4.74
CA LEU A 45 17.45 2.44 -3.87
C LEU A 45 16.95 0.98 -3.79
N ARG A 46 16.95 0.24 -4.90
CA ARG A 46 16.60 -1.19 -4.91
C ARG A 46 17.58 -2.01 -4.05
N GLN A 47 18.87 -1.77 -4.16
CA GLN A 47 19.87 -2.43 -3.32
C GLN A 47 19.67 -2.13 -1.84
N ARG A 48 19.33 -0.89 -1.48
CA ARG A 48 19.01 -0.55 -0.08
C ARG A 48 17.80 -1.33 0.46
N ILE A 49 16.74 -1.48 -0.34
CA ILE A 49 15.57 -2.29 0.07
C ILE A 49 15.97 -3.77 0.22
N SER A 50 16.76 -4.30 -0.70
CA SER A 50 17.24 -5.70 -0.64
C SER A 50 18.15 -5.95 0.57
N ASN A 51 19.08 -5.04 0.85
CA ASN A 51 19.97 -5.12 2.02
C ASN A 51 19.17 -5.04 3.31
N TRP A 52 18.25 -4.07 3.43
CA TRP A 52 17.35 -3.99 4.58
C TRP A 52 16.62 -5.31 4.82
N ARG A 53 16.09 -5.94 3.77
CA ARG A 53 15.39 -7.22 3.89
C ARG A 53 16.32 -8.35 4.33
N ALA A 54 17.55 -8.38 3.82
CA ALA A 54 18.55 -9.39 4.18
C ALA A 54 19.09 -9.23 5.62
N GLU A 55 19.07 -8.00 6.14
CA GLU A 55 19.51 -7.65 7.50
C GLU A 55 18.40 -7.82 8.55
N LEU A 56 17.17 -8.14 8.14
CA LEU A 56 16.09 -8.41 9.08
C LEU A 56 16.43 -9.60 9.97
N ALA A 57 16.02 -9.51 11.24
CA ALA A 57 16.13 -10.61 12.18
C ALA A 57 15.42 -11.87 11.67
N SER A 58 15.88 -13.05 12.08
CA SER A 58 15.31 -14.34 11.67
C SER A 58 13.81 -14.48 11.97
N CYS A 59 13.28 -13.70 12.93
CA CYS A 59 11.84 -13.66 13.19
C CYS A 59 11.01 -13.13 12.01
N PHE A 60 11.61 -12.41 11.06
CA PHE A 60 10.92 -11.96 9.86
C PHE A 60 10.90 -12.99 8.72
N ASP A 61 11.57 -14.15 8.86
CA ASP A 61 11.60 -15.19 7.82
C ASP A 61 10.21 -15.78 7.56
N GLU A 62 9.71 -15.61 6.33
CA GLU A 62 8.39 -16.06 5.87
C GLU A 62 8.16 -17.58 5.97
N GLN A 63 9.24 -18.36 6.03
CA GLN A 63 9.19 -19.82 6.19
C GLN A 63 8.96 -20.26 7.63
N LEU A 64 9.24 -19.38 8.60
CA LEU A 64 9.03 -19.66 10.02
C LEU A 64 7.62 -19.24 10.45
N TYR A 65 7.03 -20.08 11.32
CA TYR A 65 5.73 -19.85 11.91
C TYR A 65 5.89 -19.19 13.28
N PHE A 66 5.25 -18.04 13.46
CA PHE A 66 5.24 -17.30 14.72
C PHE A 66 3.83 -17.22 15.32
N PRO A 67 3.71 -16.79 16.59
CA PRO A 67 2.41 -16.60 17.20
C PRO A 67 1.53 -15.60 16.42
N PRO A 68 0.18 -15.75 16.47
CA PRO A 68 -0.75 -14.92 15.72
C PRO A 68 -0.59 -13.41 15.96
N TRP A 69 -0.17 -13.01 17.16
CA TRP A 69 0.04 -11.60 17.50
C TRP A 69 1.15 -10.93 16.67
N PHE A 70 2.14 -11.71 16.19
CA PHE A 70 3.28 -11.20 15.42
C PHE A 70 3.17 -11.46 13.92
N GLU A 71 2.50 -12.55 13.51
CA GLU A 71 2.35 -12.92 12.10
C GLU A 71 1.76 -11.78 11.26
N LEU A 72 0.72 -11.13 11.77
CA LEU A 72 0.08 -10.03 11.08
C LEU A 72 1.00 -8.80 10.90
N PRO A 73 1.57 -8.20 11.97
CA PRO A 73 2.54 -7.11 11.85
C PRO A 73 3.73 -7.41 10.95
N ARG A 74 4.22 -8.66 10.99
CA ARG A 74 5.31 -9.15 10.16
C ARG A 74 4.94 -9.12 8.68
N ARG A 75 3.78 -9.67 8.31
CA ARG A 75 3.26 -9.66 6.93
C ARG A 75 3.06 -8.24 6.42
N VAL A 76 2.45 -7.38 7.23
CA VAL A 76 2.26 -5.94 6.95
C VAL A 76 3.57 -5.25 6.60
N LEU A 77 4.63 -5.48 7.38
CA LEU A 77 5.93 -4.87 7.11
C LEU A 77 6.52 -5.35 5.77
N LEU A 78 6.45 -6.65 5.48
CA LEU A 78 6.95 -7.22 4.23
C LEU A 78 6.15 -6.73 3.02
N TRP A 79 4.83 -6.62 3.13
CA TRP A 79 3.97 -6.05 2.10
C TRP A 79 4.22 -4.57 1.86
N ARG A 80 4.53 -3.80 2.91
CA ARG A 80 5.00 -2.41 2.77
C ARG A 80 6.30 -2.33 1.97
N ALA A 81 7.21 -3.28 2.13
CA ALA A 81 8.44 -3.34 1.34
C ALA A 81 8.19 -3.72 -0.13
N TYR A 82 7.29 -4.67 -0.41
CA TYR A 82 6.85 -4.98 -1.78
C TYR A 82 6.25 -3.74 -2.45
N ARG A 83 5.34 -3.04 -1.76
CA ARG A 83 4.74 -1.80 -2.27
C ARG A 83 5.82 -0.75 -2.59
N LEU A 84 6.79 -0.57 -1.69
CA LEU A 84 7.85 0.42 -1.91
C LEU A 84 8.65 0.14 -3.20
N ARG A 85 8.98 -1.13 -3.47
CA ARG A 85 9.62 -1.55 -4.73
C ARG A 85 8.73 -1.29 -5.94
N ILE A 86 7.44 -1.63 -5.86
CA ILE A 86 6.47 -1.36 -6.95
C ILE A 86 6.41 0.14 -7.25
N VAL A 87 6.35 0.99 -6.22
CA VAL A 87 6.29 2.45 -6.38
C VAL A 87 7.57 3.04 -6.98
N LEU A 88 8.74 2.47 -6.63
CA LEU A 88 10.03 2.86 -7.21
C LEU A 88 10.13 2.48 -8.70
N ASP A 89 9.67 1.28 -9.06
CA ASP A 89 9.90 0.72 -10.39
C ASP A 89 8.76 1.02 -11.40
N ARG A 90 7.55 1.36 -10.93
CA ARG A 90 6.39 1.66 -11.80
C ARG A 90 6.62 2.76 -12.84
N PRO A 91 7.42 3.83 -12.61
CA PRO A 91 7.60 4.86 -13.64
C PRO A 91 8.28 4.29 -14.90
N PHE A 92 9.20 3.33 -14.74
CA PHE A 92 9.84 2.64 -15.85
C PHE A 92 8.85 1.78 -16.64
N LEU A 93 7.89 1.14 -15.96
CA LEU A 93 6.83 0.38 -16.62
C LEU A 93 5.96 1.29 -17.51
N PHE A 94 5.55 2.46 -17.01
CA PHE A 94 4.77 3.40 -17.82
C PHE A 94 5.56 3.99 -18.98
N GLN A 95 6.86 4.24 -18.78
CA GLN A 95 7.74 4.64 -19.86
C GLN A 95 7.81 3.55 -20.94
N ALA A 96 8.02 2.29 -20.55
CA ALA A 96 8.07 1.17 -21.49
C ALA A 96 6.77 1.00 -22.30
N ILE A 97 5.62 1.24 -21.68
CA ILE A 97 4.32 1.21 -22.37
C ILE A 97 4.15 2.37 -23.34
N THR A 98 4.58 3.57 -22.94
CA THR A 98 4.55 4.76 -23.78
C THR A 98 5.44 4.55 -25.02
N ASP A 99 6.61 3.94 -24.80
CA ASP A 99 7.59 3.60 -25.84
C ASP A 99 7.20 2.34 -26.63
N GLN A 100 6.05 1.73 -26.35
CA GLN A 100 5.52 0.52 -27.00
C GLN A 100 6.50 -0.66 -26.97
N VAL A 101 7.27 -0.77 -25.89
CA VAL A 101 8.21 -1.86 -25.67
C VAL A 101 7.43 -3.16 -25.41
N ASP A 102 7.91 -4.24 -26.00
CA ASP A 102 7.41 -5.58 -25.72
C ASP A 102 7.72 -5.98 -24.27
N LEU A 103 6.72 -5.89 -23.39
CA LEU A 103 6.82 -6.21 -21.96
C LEU A 103 7.37 -7.63 -21.70
N SER A 104 7.19 -8.57 -22.64
CA SER A 104 7.71 -9.93 -22.52
C SER A 104 9.22 -10.06 -22.68
N LYS A 105 9.89 -8.99 -23.13
CA LYS A 105 11.33 -8.88 -23.32
C LYS A 105 11.98 -7.90 -22.37
N CYS A 106 11.19 -7.17 -21.59
CA CYS A 106 11.70 -6.21 -20.62
C CYS A 106 12.57 -6.89 -19.56
N GLN A 107 13.64 -6.20 -19.18
CA GLN A 107 14.56 -6.57 -18.12
C GLN A 107 14.72 -5.38 -17.16
N GLY A 108 15.42 -5.56 -16.05
CA GLY A 108 15.68 -4.48 -15.10
C GLY A 108 14.42 -3.99 -14.39
N PRO A 109 14.25 -2.68 -14.14
CA PRO A 109 13.16 -2.14 -13.30
C PRO A 109 11.75 -2.57 -13.75
N VAL A 110 11.50 -2.67 -15.06
CA VAL A 110 10.18 -3.08 -15.57
C VAL A 110 9.86 -4.53 -15.18
N TRP A 111 10.83 -5.44 -15.36
CA TRP A 111 10.69 -6.84 -14.96
C TRP A 111 10.54 -6.97 -13.45
N GLU A 112 11.38 -6.26 -12.69
CA GLU A 112 11.32 -6.24 -11.23
C GLU A 112 9.98 -5.73 -10.70
N CYS A 113 9.40 -4.70 -11.32
CA CYS A 113 8.07 -4.19 -10.97
C CYS A 113 7.00 -5.28 -11.10
N MET A 114 7.01 -5.99 -12.23
CA MET A 114 6.05 -7.07 -12.53
C MET A 114 6.18 -8.24 -11.55
N ILE A 115 7.41 -8.71 -11.29
CA ILE A 115 7.66 -9.83 -10.38
C ILE A 115 7.36 -9.46 -8.92
N THR A 116 7.69 -8.23 -8.52
CA THR A 116 7.38 -7.72 -7.17
C THR A 116 5.87 -7.63 -6.97
N ALA A 117 5.12 -7.16 -7.97
CA ALA A 117 3.66 -7.13 -7.93
C ALA A 117 3.05 -8.53 -7.81
N GLU A 118 3.53 -9.51 -8.58
CA GLU A 118 3.07 -10.90 -8.47
C GLU A 118 3.35 -11.49 -7.08
N SER A 119 4.56 -11.25 -6.57
CA SER A 119 4.95 -11.72 -5.22
C SER A 119 4.07 -11.12 -4.14
N CYS A 120 3.70 -9.84 -4.28
CA CYS A 120 2.81 -9.14 -3.35
C CYS A 120 1.40 -9.74 -3.37
N VAL A 121 0.79 -9.89 -4.56
CA VAL A 121 -0.54 -10.48 -4.70
C VAL A 121 -0.57 -11.91 -4.17
N THR A 122 0.43 -12.72 -4.51
CA THR A 122 0.52 -14.11 -4.06
C THR A 122 0.68 -14.20 -2.54
N SER A 123 1.58 -13.41 -1.95
CA SER A 123 1.79 -13.39 -0.50
C SER A 123 0.53 -12.98 0.27
N ILE A 124 -0.22 -11.98 -0.22
CA ILE A 124 -1.48 -11.59 0.40
C ILE A 124 -2.54 -12.67 0.21
N TYR A 125 -2.73 -13.18 -1.01
CA TYR A 125 -3.71 -14.21 -1.30
C TYR A 125 -3.49 -15.47 -0.44
N ASP A 126 -2.25 -15.97 -0.38
CA ASP A 126 -1.90 -17.16 0.39
C ASP A 126 -2.10 -16.95 1.90
N PHE A 127 -1.81 -15.75 2.41
CA PHE A 127 -2.10 -15.42 3.79
C PHE A 127 -3.61 -15.38 4.05
N LEU A 128 -4.38 -14.81 3.12
CA LEU A 128 -5.83 -14.77 3.20
C LEU A 128 -6.51 -16.14 3.04
N ASP A 129 -5.79 -17.15 2.55
CA ASP A 129 -6.30 -18.52 2.47
C ASP A 129 -6.11 -19.32 3.76
N ARG A 130 -5.20 -18.86 4.62
CA ARG A 130 -4.86 -19.54 5.88
C ARG A 130 -5.61 -19.01 7.09
N CYS A 131 -6.27 -17.85 7.00
CA CYS A 131 -7.09 -17.31 8.07
C CYS A 131 -8.45 -16.86 7.53
N ASN A 132 -9.47 -16.78 8.38
CA ASN A 132 -10.85 -16.53 7.94
C ASN A 132 -11.49 -15.27 8.54
N ASP A 133 -10.84 -14.60 9.50
CA ASP A 133 -11.37 -13.42 10.17
C ASP A 133 -10.42 -12.22 10.07
N TRP A 134 -10.88 -11.18 9.38
CA TRP A 134 -10.09 -10.00 9.07
C TRP A 134 -10.62 -8.78 9.80
N ARG A 135 -9.81 -8.26 10.73
CA ARG A 135 -10.11 -6.96 11.34
C ARG A 135 -10.08 -5.87 10.27
N ARG A 136 -10.99 -4.90 10.39
CA ARG A 136 -11.13 -3.76 9.45
C ARG A 136 -9.80 -3.06 9.14
N GLY A 137 -8.98 -2.83 10.16
CA GLY A 137 -7.66 -2.19 9.99
C GLY A 137 -6.71 -3.01 9.10
N PHE A 138 -6.66 -4.33 9.30
CA PHE A 138 -5.89 -5.21 8.40
C PHE A 138 -6.45 -5.20 6.99
N ALA A 139 -7.77 -5.33 6.85
CA ALA A 139 -8.42 -5.36 5.56
C ALA A 139 -8.12 -4.08 4.75
N TRP A 140 -8.04 -2.92 5.41
CA TRP A 140 -7.63 -1.66 4.78
C TRP A 140 -6.23 -1.76 4.17
N TYR A 141 -5.23 -2.15 4.97
CA TYR A 141 -3.84 -2.27 4.51
C TYR A 141 -3.67 -3.31 3.39
N ALA A 142 -4.25 -4.50 3.56
CA ALA A 142 -4.19 -5.57 2.56
C ALA A 142 -4.85 -5.14 1.25
N THR A 143 -6.01 -4.47 1.32
CA THR A 143 -6.70 -3.89 0.16
C THR A 143 -5.78 -2.91 -0.58
N TYR A 144 -5.17 -2.00 0.16
CA TYR A 144 -4.32 -0.95 -0.42
C TYR A 144 -3.11 -1.52 -1.17
N TRP A 145 -2.43 -2.51 -0.59
CA TRP A 145 -1.30 -3.18 -1.24
C TRP A 145 -1.73 -4.05 -2.42
N LEU A 146 -2.85 -4.78 -2.30
CA LEU A 146 -3.43 -5.55 -3.40
C LEU A 146 -3.76 -4.64 -4.58
N ILE A 147 -4.39 -3.49 -4.37
CA ILE A 147 -4.73 -2.56 -5.45
C ILE A 147 -3.47 -2.04 -6.13
N SER A 148 -2.45 -1.64 -5.35
CA SER A 148 -1.18 -1.17 -5.90
C SER A 148 -0.49 -2.23 -6.78
N ALA A 149 -0.51 -3.49 -6.38
CA ALA A 149 0.09 -4.59 -7.13
C ALA A 149 -0.77 -4.99 -8.34
N SER A 150 -2.09 -5.10 -8.16
CA SER A 150 -3.04 -5.45 -9.21
C SER A 150 -3.08 -4.39 -10.31
N PHE A 151 -2.76 -3.14 -10.00
CA PHE A 151 -2.63 -2.09 -11.01
C PHE A 151 -1.52 -2.38 -12.02
N VAL A 152 -0.38 -2.91 -11.55
CA VAL A 152 0.70 -3.36 -12.44
C VAL A 152 0.19 -4.47 -13.36
N HIS A 153 -0.50 -5.47 -12.82
CA HIS A 153 -1.08 -6.56 -13.61
C HIS A 153 -2.16 -6.09 -14.58
N ALA A 154 -3.01 -5.15 -14.18
CA ALA A 154 -4.05 -4.54 -15.01
C ALA A 154 -3.45 -3.83 -16.21
N VAL A 155 -2.40 -3.05 -15.97
CA VAL A 155 -1.64 -2.36 -16.99
C VAL A 155 -0.98 -3.38 -17.95
N CYS A 156 -0.28 -4.38 -17.42
CA CYS A 156 0.31 -5.43 -18.24
C CYS A 156 -0.77 -6.20 -19.05
N PHE A 157 -1.92 -6.52 -18.47
CA PHE A 157 -3.04 -7.18 -19.14
C PHE A 157 -3.65 -6.34 -20.28
N ALA A 158 -3.77 -5.03 -20.07
CA ALA A 158 -4.36 -4.10 -21.03
C ALA A 158 -3.46 -3.87 -22.25
N TYR A 159 -2.14 -3.83 -22.05
CA TYR A 159 -1.16 -3.49 -23.08
C TYR A 159 -0.37 -4.70 -23.62
N SER A 160 -0.55 -5.90 -23.08
CA SER A 160 0.05 -7.11 -23.64
C SER A 160 -0.59 -7.46 -24.99
N PRO A 161 0.19 -7.69 -26.06
CA PRO A 161 -0.36 -8.11 -27.34
C PRO A 161 -0.99 -9.51 -27.20
N VAL A 162 -2.11 -9.75 -27.88
CA VAL A 162 -2.83 -11.05 -27.85
C VAL A 162 -1.93 -12.20 -28.33
N SER A 163 -0.94 -11.89 -29.16
CA SER A 163 0.05 -12.85 -29.67
C SER A 163 1.20 -13.16 -28.70
N ALA A 164 1.29 -12.51 -27.53
CA ALA A 164 2.29 -12.84 -26.52
C ALA A 164 1.94 -14.15 -25.82
N THR A 165 2.43 -15.26 -26.37
CA THR A 165 2.25 -16.63 -25.88
C THR A 165 3.30 -17.08 -24.85
N LYS A 166 4.19 -16.19 -24.37
CA LYS A 166 5.14 -16.56 -23.33
C LYS A 166 4.45 -16.69 -21.97
N ASN A 167 4.60 -17.84 -21.32
CA ASN A 167 3.89 -18.25 -20.10
C ASN A 167 3.98 -17.28 -18.90
N CYS A 168 5.00 -16.42 -18.83
CA CYS A 168 5.23 -15.49 -17.69
C CYS A 168 5.04 -14.00 -18.02
N ALA A 169 4.62 -13.67 -19.24
CA ALA A 169 4.34 -12.29 -19.66
C ALA A 169 3.19 -12.19 -20.68
N GLY A 170 2.49 -13.30 -20.91
CA GLY A 170 1.34 -13.36 -21.79
C GLY A 170 0.08 -12.82 -21.12
N ARG A 171 -0.91 -12.48 -21.94
CA ARG A 171 -2.18 -11.93 -21.46
C ARG A 171 -2.91 -12.87 -20.50
N ASP A 172 -2.78 -14.18 -20.70
CA ASP A 172 -3.39 -15.20 -19.84
C ASP A 172 -2.72 -15.27 -18.46
N TYR A 173 -1.41 -15.03 -18.39
CA TYR A 173 -0.68 -14.94 -17.12
C TYR A 173 -1.20 -13.77 -16.29
N TRP A 174 -1.26 -12.57 -16.87
CA TRP A 174 -1.79 -11.38 -16.20
C TRP A 174 -3.27 -11.52 -15.82
N ARG A 175 -4.05 -12.25 -16.64
CA ARG A 175 -5.42 -12.60 -16.30
C ARG A 175 -5.48 -13.45 -15.03
N GLY A 176 -4.63 -14.48 -14.92
CA GLY A 176 -4.54 -15.32 -13.72
C GLY A 176 -4.15 -14.53 -12.47
N SER A 177 -3.17 -13.62 -12.58
CA SER A 177 -2.77 -12.74 -11.49
C SER A 177 -3.90 -11.83 -11.02
N LEU A 178 -4.64 -11.22 -11.96
CA LEU A 178 -5.81 -10.39 -11.67
C LEU A 178 -6.96 -11.19 -11.04
N GLN A 179 -7.21 -12.41 -11.51
CA GLN A 179 -8.21 -13.30 -10.89
C GLN A 179 -7.84 -13.62 -9.45
N ARG A 180 -6.57 -13.88 -9.16
CA ARG A 180 -6.08 -14.08 -7.79
C ARG A 180 -6.32 -12.84 -6.92
N ALA A 181 -6.06 -11.65 -7.45
CA ALA A 181 -6.34 -10.41 -6.73
C ALA A 181 -7.84 -10.20 -6.47
N VAL A 182 -8.71 -10.51 -7.44
CA VAL A 182 -10.18 -10.46 -7.26
C VAL A 182 -10.62 -11.37 -6.11
N LEU A 183 -10.16 -12.62 -6.09
CA LEU A 183 -10.47 -13.56 -5.02
C LEU A 183 -9.96 -13.08 -3.65
N ALA A 184 -8.77 -12.47 -3.60
CA ALA A 184 -8.25 -11.87 -2.39
C ALA A 184 -9.11 -10.68 -1.90
N LEU A 185 -9.54 -9.82 -2.82
CA LEU A 185 -10.39 -8.66 -2.50
C LEU A 185 -11.80 -9.07 -2.07
N GLU A 186 -12.34 -10.14 -2.64
CA GLU A 186 -13.62 -10.72 -2.23
C GLU A 186 -13.59 -11.12 -0.75
N LYS A 187 -12.54 -11.83 -0.32
CA LYS A 187 -12.34 -12.22 1.10
C LYS A 187 -12.26 -11.02 2.04
N LEU A 188 -11.74 -9.89 1.57
CA LEU A 188 -11.64 -8.64 2.34
C LEU A 188 -12.92 -7.78 2.27
N GLY A 189 -13.81 -8.05 1.33
CA GLY A 189 -14.98 -7.23 1.02
C GLY A 189 -15.96 -7.07 2.18
N SER A 190 -16.09 -8.09 3.02
CA SER A 190 -16.93 -8.06 4.23
C SER A 190 -16.40 -7.10 5.29
N ALA A 191 -15.08 -6.94 5.38
CA ALA A 191 -14.40 -6.12 6.37
C ALA A 191 -14.12 -4.69 5.86
N HIS A 192 -14.07 -4.47 4.54
CA HIS A 192 -13.69 -3.19 3.97
C HIS A 192 -14.39 -2.87 2.64
N ILE A 193 -15.22 -1.83 2.62
CA ILE A 193 -16.03 -1.44 1.45
C ILE A 193 -15.20 -1.15 0.20
N LYS A 194 -13.97 -0.62 0.35
CA LYS A 194 -13.11 -0.34 -0.80
C LYS A 194 -12.51 -1.61 -1.41
N ALA A 195 -12.40 -2.69 -0.64
CA ALA A 195 -12.04 -4.00 -1.19
C ALA A 195 -13.13 -4.47 -2.16
N ALA A 196 -14.39 -4.39 -1.74
CA ALA A 196 -15.54 -4.75 -2.58
C ALA A 196 -15.66 -3.85 -3.82
N GLN A 197 -15.32 -2.55 -3.71
CA GLN A 197 -15.28 -1.65 -4.87
C GLN A 197 -14.16 -2.03 -5.84
N ALA A 198 -12.95 -2.26 -5.34
CA ALA A 198 -11.81 -2.66 -6.16
C ALA A 198 -12.04 -4.01 -6.86
N GLN A 199 -12.66 -4.97 -6.16
CA GLN A 199 -13.06 -6.26 -6.73
C GLN A 199 -13.90 -6.06 -8.00
N LYS A 200 -15.00 -5.29 -7.90
CA LYS A 200 -15.90 -5.02 -9.04
C LYS A 200 -15.19 -4.38 -10.23
N VAL A 201 -14.24 -3.48 -9.96
CA VAL A 201 -13.46 -2.81 -11.01
C VAL A 201 -12.55 -3.81 -11.72
N LEU A 202 -11.85 -4.67 -10.99
CA LEU A 202 -10.99 -5.69 -11.58
C LEU A 202 -11.79 -6.76 -12.34
N GLU A 203 -12.97 -7.16 -11.85
CA GLU A 203 -13.90 -8.05 -12.57
C GLU A 203 -14.37 -7.45 -13.90
N LYS A 204 -14.75 -6.16 -13.88
CA LYS A 204 -15.12 -5.42 -15.10
C LYS A 204 -13.96 -5.42 -16.11
N LEU A 205 -12.73 -5.18 -15.64
CA LEU A 205 -11.53 -5.21 -16.47
C LEU A 205 -11.28 -6.61 -17.07
N LEU A 206 -11.44 -7.67 -16.28
CA LEU A 206 -11.29 -9.05 -16.74
C LEU A 206 -12.33 -9.45 -17.81
N GLY A 207 -13.54 -8.86 -17.74
CA GLY A 207 -14.57 -9.01 -18.76
C GLY A 207 -14.24 -8.33 -20.10
N MET A 208 -13.24 -7.45 -20.15
CA MET A 208 -12.82 -6.78 -21.39
C MET A 208 -11.98 -7.73 -22.26
N SER A 209 -12.60 -8.28 -23.29
CA SER A 209 -11.99 -9.27 -24.19
C SER A 209 -10.87 -8.73 -25.07
N SER A 210 -10.78 -7.42 -25.32
CA SER A 210 -9.83 -6.82 -26.27
C SER A 210 -8.73 -6.02 -25.57
N PRO A 211 -7.47 -6.05 -26.07
CA PRO A 211 -6.42 -5.14 -25.60
C PRO A 211 -6.81 -3.68 -25.85
N LEU A 212 -6.34 -2.79 -24.99
CA LEU A 212 -6.49 -1.36 -25.25
C LEU A 212 -5.57 -0.95 -26.39
N LYS A 213 -6.05 -0.07 -27.28
CA LYS A 213 -5.21 0.52 -28.34
C LYS A 213 -4.17 1.46 -27.69
N PRO A 214 -2.97 1.62 -28.29
CA PRO A 214 -2.00 2.62 -27.83
C PRO A 214 -2.60 4.03 -27.85
N TRP A 215 -2.06 4.90 -26.99
CA TRP A 215 -2.56 6.21 -26.52
C TRP A 215 -2.98 7.27 -27.56
N ASN A 216 -3.04 6.95 -28.85
CA ASN A 216 -3.20 7.92 -29.92
C ASN A 216 -4.63 8.06 -30.44
N GLN A 217 -5.60 7.29 -29.91
CA GLN A 217 -7.01 7.41 -30.26
C GLN A 217 -7.91 7.20 -29.04
N GLN A 218 -8.38 8.32 -28.49
CA GLN A 218 -9.66 8.51 -27.79
C GLN A 218 -10.21 7.29 -27.04
N PHE A 219 -9.50 6.84 -26.00
CA PHE A 219 -10.15 6.11 -24.91
C PHE A 219 -9.56 6.64 -23.60
N ALA A 220 -10.42 7.36 -22.87
CA ALA A 220 -10.29 7.44 -21.43
C ALA A 220 -10.18 5.99 -20.93
N ILE A 221 -8.99 5.59 -20.47
CA ILE A 221 -8.95 4.61 -19.37
C ILE A 221 -9.93 5.21 -18.37
N ASP A 222 -11.04 4.51 -18.10
CA ASP A 222 -12.07 4.91 -17.14
C ASP A 222 -11.32 5.58 -16.00
N THR A 223 -11.39 6.92 -15.97
CA THR A 223 -10.48 7.73 -15.17
C THR A 223 -10.59 7.27 -13.73
N SER A 224 -11.71 6.64 -13.36
CA SER A 224 -11.88 5.80 -12.18
C SER A 224 -10.67 4.96 -11.74
N LEU A 225 -9.85 4.29 -12.57
CA LEU A 225 -8.71 3.49 -12.04
C LEU A 225 -7.46 4.35 -11.76
N LEU A 226 -7.22 5.34 -12.61
CA LEU A 226 -6.12 6.29 -12.45
C LEU A 226 -6.47 7.36 -11.42
N ASP A 227 -7.70 7.85 -11.36
CA ASP A 227 -8.32 8.66 -10.31
C ASP A 227 -8.50 7.87 -9.02
N PHE A 228 -8.87 6.59 -9.05
CA PHE A 228 -8.84 5.75 -7.83
C PHE A 228 -7.40 5.53 -7.37
N SER A 229 -6.39 5.64 -8.23
CA SER A 229 -5.00 5.66 -7.80
C SER A 229 -4.62 7.08 -7.31
N ILE A 230 -4.75 8.11 -8.14
CA ILE A 230 -4.29 9.49 -7.93
C ILE A 230 -5.07 10.19 -6.81
N ASN A 231 -6.39 10.05 -6.74
CA ASN A 231 -7.24 10.61 -5.68
C ASN A 231 -7.17 9.77 -4.37
N TYR A 232 -6.82 8.48 -4.40
CA TYR A 232 -6.53 7.71 -3.17
C TYR A 232 -5.10 7.87 -2.64
N PHE A 233 -4.12 8.09 -3.51
CA PHE A 233 -2.70 8.08 -3.16
C PHE A 233 -2.17 9.49 -2.82
N GLY A 234 -3.03 10.49 -2.64
CA GLY A 234 -2.65 11.80 -2.09
C GLY A 234 -1.68 12.60 -2.99
N MET A 235 -1.74 12.42 -4.31
CA MET A 235 -1.08 13.31 -5.27
C MET A 235 -2.16 14.16 -5.94
N GLY A 236 -2.81 15.01 -5.14
CA GLY A 236 -3.88 15.88 -5.64
C GLY A 236 -3.41 16.76 -6.79
N ARG A 237 -4.22 16.84 -7.85
CA ARG A 237 -4.13 17.95 -8.80
C ARG A 237 -4.36 19.25 -8.03
N PRO A 238 -3.57 20.31 -8.26
CA PRO A 238 -3.90 21.61 -7.72
C PRO A 238 -5.17 22.12 -8.40
N GLY A 239 -6.28 22.19 -7.65
CA GLY A 239 -7.39 23.09 -7.96
C GLY A 239 -8.69 22.47 -8.46
N ASP A 240 -9.26 21.49 -7.75
CA ASP A 240 -10.70 21.19 -7.91
C ASP A 240 -11.48 21.53 -6.62
N PRO A 241 -12.26 22.62 -6.60
CA PRO A 241 -13.02 23.05 -5.44
C PRO A 241 -14.39 22.36 -5.43
N GLY A 242 -14.45 21.12 -4.97
CA GLY A 242 -15.73 20.39 -4.96
C GLY A 242 -15.87 19.18 -4.04
N ASP A 243 -14.79 18.63 -3.48
CA ASP A 243 -14.89 17.48 -2.59
C ASP A 243 -14.91 17.96 -1.12
N PRO A 244 -15.96 17.66 -0.32
CA PRO A 244 -15.94 17.90 1.11
C PRO A 244 -14.97 16.89 1.73
N GLY A 245 -13.68 17.24 1.67
CA GLY A 245 -12.59 16.45 2.22
C GLY A 245 -12.83 16.14 3.70
N ASP A 246 -12.74 14.86 4.03
CA ASP A 246 -12.61 14.36 5.38
C ASP A 246 -11.44 15.09 6.06
N PRO A 247 -11.64 15.84 7.17
CA PRO A 247 -10.59 16.71 7.74
C PRO A 247 -9.36 15.96 8.27
N GLY A 248 -9.34 14.61 8.25
CA GLY A 248 -8.33 13.80 8.94
C GLY A 248 -7.10 13.37 8.13
N GLU A 249 -7.03 13.59 6.81
CA GLU A 249 -6.01 12.92 5.99
C GLU A 249 -4.60 13.54 6.05
N MET A 250 -4.46 14.80 6.48
CA MET A 250 -3.13 15.41 6.70
C MET A 250 -2.59 15.14 8.12
N GLU A 251 -3.45 14.73 9.05
CA GLU A 251 -3.04 14.37 10.42
C GLU A 251 -2.51 12.94 10.52
N PHE A 252 -2.77 12.03 9.57
CA PHE A 252 -2.46 10.60 9.77
C PHE A 252 -0.96 10.24 9.69
N LEU A 253 -0.19 10.97 8.88
CA LEU A 253 1.29 10.86 8.89
C LEU A 253 1.89 11.46 10.19
N SER A 254 1.15 12.31 10.89
CA SER A 254 1.52 12.82 12.22
C SER A 254 0.91 11.99 13.37
N ALA A 255 -0.19 11.26 13.13
CA ALA A 255 -0.86 10.42 14.12
C ALA A 255 -0.13 9.08 14.33
N ASP A 256 0.62 8.61 13.34
CA ASP A 256 1.60 7.52 13.50
C ASP A 256 2.66 7.84 14.57
N HIS A 257 2.93 9.13 14.85
CA HIS A 257 3.79 9.56 15.96
C HIS A 257 3.06 9.55 17.31
N ALA A 258 1.78 9.93 17.39
CA ALA A 258 1.06 10.08 18.65
C ALA A 258 0.44 8.77 19.20
N ALA A 259 0.03 7.84 18.33
CA ALA A 259 -0.53 6.55 18.74
C ALA A 259 0.52 5.59 19.34
N PHE A 260 1.81 5.81 19.03
CA PHE A 260 2.91 4.96 19.46
C PHE A 260 3.55 5.39 20.80
N ASP A 261 3.32 6.63 21.25
CA ASP A 261 3.80 7.11 22.56
C ASP A 261 3.03 6.51 23.75
N SER A 262 1.87 5.88 23.50
CA SER A 262 1.05 5.22 24.53
C SER A 262 1.35 3.73 24.73
N ILE A 263 2.53 3.23 24.32
CA ILE A 263 2.96 1.84 24.56
C ILE A 263 3.44 1.69 26.01
N GLY A 264 2.49 1.78 26.92
CA GLY A 264 2.61 1.37 28.31
C GLY A 264 1.69 0.18 28.57
N ASN A 265 2.23 -1.03 28.40
CA ASN A 265 1.79 -2.28 29.05
C ASN A 265 0.31 -2.75 29.02
N ASP A 266 -0.59 -2.20 28.22
CA ASP A 266 -2.00 -2.65 28.22
C ASP A 266 -2.42 -3.34 26.90
N PRO A 267 -2.92 -4.60 26.92
CA PRO A 267 -3.44 -5.29 25.74
C PRO A 267 -4.80 -4.76 25.24
N ALA A 268 -5.28 -3.62 25.74
CA ALA A 268 -6.57 -3.01 25.42
C ALA A 268 -6.82 -2.70 23.92
N TRP A 269 -5.79 -2.64 23.06
CA TRP A 269 -5.99 -2.45 21.61
C TRP A 269 -6.61 -3.66 20.89
N LEU A 270 -6.78 -4.79 21.59
CA LEU A 270 -7.47 -5.98 21.08
C LEU A 270 -8.97 -6.03 21.42
N GLN A 271 -9.48 -5.12 22.27
CA GLN A 271 -10.88 -5.10 22.69
C GLN A 271 -11.51 -3.74 22.40
N LEU A 272 -12.06 -3.57 21.21
CA LEU A 272 -13.13 -2.58 20.96
C LEU A 272 -14.04 -3.16 19.87
N ASP A 273 -14.89 -4.08 20.30
CA ASP A 273 -16.19 -4.35 19.68
C ASP A 273 -17.22 -3.46 20.38
N ALA A 274 -17.76 -2.46 19.69
CA ALA A 274 -19.19 -2.12 19.71
C ALA A 274 -19.51 -0.97 18.73
N PRO A 275 -20.70 -1.00 18.10
CA PRO A 275 -21.09 -0.14 16.98
C PRO A 275 -21.74 1.16 17.46
N ASN A 276 -21.56 2.26 16.72
CA ASN A 276 -22.31 3.53 16.84
C ASN A 276 -22.48 4.11 18.27
N ALA A 277 -21.58 5.02 18.65
CA ALA A 277 -21.96 6.22 19.37
C ALA A 277 -21.66 7.38 18.40
N GLU A 278 -22.60 7.71 17.51
CA GLU A 278 -23.44 8.91 17.68
C GLU A 278 -22.85 9.91 18.70
N LEU A 279 -22.25 11.01 18.22
CA LEU A 279 -22.99 12.26 17.99
C LEU A 279 -23.71 12.77 19.25
N SER A 280 -22.94 12.93 20.33
CA SER A 280 -23.13 13.97 21.35
C SER A 280 -21.71 14.46 21.68
N ASP A 281 -21.26 15.65 21.30
CA ASP A 281 -21.80 16.88 21.87
C ASP A 281 -21.35 18.10 21.04
N ALA A 282 -21.78 18.17 19.78
CA ALA A 282 -21.74 19.42 19.03
C ALA A 282 -22.92 20.29 19.46
N ALA A 283 -22.82 21.00 20.59
CA ALA A 283 -23.36 22.34 20.84
C ALA A 283 -23.42 22.69 22.35
N GLY A 284 -22.50 23.56 22.77
CA GLY A 284 -22.60 24.37 23.99
C GLY A 284 -21.32 25.20 24.13
N GLY A 285 -21.14 26.34 23.48
CA GLY A 285 -22.05 27.49 23.50
C GLY A 285 -21.85 28.26 24.81
N ILE A 286 -21.00 29.31 24.79
CA ILE A 286 -21.15 30.62 25.47
C ILE A 286 -19.81 31.39 25.40
N THR A 287 -19.88 32.53 24.71
CA THR A 287 -19.02 33.73 24.77
C THR A 287 -18.70 34.21 26.19
N LEU A 288 -17.50 34.74 26.42
CA LEU A 288 -17.14 35.91 27.27
C LEU A 288 -15.61 36.08 27.17
N GLN A 289 -15.10 37.02 26.37
CA GLN A 289 -14.57 38.34 26.77
C GLN A 289 -13.25 38.32 27.58
N ASN A 290 -12.27 39.06 27.05
CA ASN A 290 -11.06 39.61 27.67
C ASN A 290 -10.99 39.54 29.20
N TYR A 291 -9.83 39.20 29.76
CA TYR A 291 -9.09 40.14 30.62
C TYR A 291 -7.63 39.68 30.79
N ALA A 292 -6.74 40.67 30.70
CA ALA A 292 -5.34 40.61 31.07
C ALA A 292 -5.16 40.61 32.60
N ASP A 293 -3.90 40.41 32.98
CA ASP A 293 -3.23 40.76 34.23
C ASP A 293 -3.39 39.85 35.47
N GLY A 294 -2.22 39.39 35.94
CA GLY A 294 -1.84 39.67 37.33
C GLY A 294 -1.63 38.46 38.25
N TRP A 295 -0.50 38.53 38.96
CA TRP A 295 -0.15 37.87 40.23
C TRP A 295 0.54 36.49 40.07
N GLN A 296 1.87 36.42 40.01
CA GLN A 296 2.83 36.51 41.13
C GLN A 296 2.48 35.65 42.37
N GLN A 297 3.44 34.76 42.67
CA GLN A 297 3.95 34.36 44.00
C GLN A 297 2.99 33.66 44.98
N HIS A 298 3.37 32.45 45.40
CA HIS A 298 4.07 32.16 46.68
C HIS A 298 3.81 30.72 47.13
N GLY A 299 4.85 30.08 47.68
CA GLY A 299 4.72 28.98 48.65
C GLY A 299 5.26 27.65 48.16
#